data_AF-A0A8J5IZL2-F1
#
_entry.id   AF-A0A8J5IZL2-F1
#
_cell.length_a   1.000
_cell.length_b   1.000
_cell.length_c   1.000
_cell.angle_alpha   90.00
_cell.angle_beta   90.00
_cell.angle_gamma   90.00
#
_symmetry.space_group_name_H-M   'P 1'
#
loop_
_entity.id
_entity.type
_entity.pdbx_description
1 polymer ?
#
loop_
_entity_poly.entity_id
_entity_poly.type
_entity_poly.pdbx_seq_one_letter_code
_entity_poly.pdbx_strand_id
1 'polypeptide(L)'
;MQPSPLKDLKKVESVSKALQGEDLSLLDARVWLNGLIFIKPHYSRFFGPRDEIVHIPGFDAGCVRVLTGNASRLTRAEKAVLSPFTAASPTAESEDGEEEKGSFVEQLQKRRRLAVKETKYDCYT
;
A
#
# COMPACT_ATOMS: atom_id res chain seq x y z
N MET A 1 11.03 3.68 -40.00
CA MET A 1 12.36 3.80 -39.36
C MET A 1 12.35 2.92 -38.11
N GLN A 2 13.03 1.77 -38.13
CA GLN A 2 13.08 0.89 -36.95
C GLN A 2 13.92 1.59 -35.87
N PRO A 3 13.43 1.72 -34.62
CA PRO A 3 14.18 2.37 -33.55
C PRO A 3 15.45 1.56 -33.26
N SER A 4 16.60 2.26 -33.15
CA SER A 4 17.89 1.63 -32.89
C SER A 4 17.92 1.04 -31.47
N PRO A 5 18.24 -0.26 -31.27
CA PRO A 5 18.18 -0.95 -29.97
C PRO A 5 18.94 -0.26 -28.83
N LEU A 6 20.07 0.39 -29.15
CA LEU A 6 20.91 1.11 -28.21
C LEU A 6 20.23 2.36 -27.60
N LYS A 7 19.37 3.03 -28.36
CA LYS A 7 18.66 4.23 -27.86
C LYS A 7 17.60 3.85 -26.83
N ASP A 8 16.96 2.69 -26.99
CA ASP A 8 15.93 2.26 -26.06
C ASP A 8 16.50 1.66 -24.78
N LEU A 9 17.72 1.09 -24.82
CA LEU A 9 18.43 0.65 -23.60
C LEU A 9 18.77 1.83 -22.68
N LYS A 10 19.20 2.97 -23.24
CA LYS A 10 19.46 4.19 -22.46
C LYS A 10 18.22 4.70 -21.72
N LYS A 11 17.04 4.59 -22.35
CA LYS A 11 15.76 4.98 -21.71
C LYS A 11 15.40 4.04 -20.56
N VAL A 12 15.60 2.73 -20.74
CA VAL A 12 15.39 1.72 -19.67
C VAL A 12 16.33 1.94 -18.50
N GLU A 13 17.62 2.18 -18.78
CA GLU A 13 18.61 2.49 -17.76
C GLU A 13 18.25 3.76 -16.97
N SER A 14 17.80 4.81 -17.67
CA SER A 14 17.37 6.06 -17.04
C SER A 14 16.21 5.85 -16.07
N VAL A 15 15.19 5.07 -16.46
CA VAL A 15 14.05 4.77 -15.59
C VAL A 15 14.48 3.91 -14.41
N SER A 16 15.33 2.90 -14.63
CA SER A 16 15.87 2.06 -13.55
C SER A 16 16.63 2.88 -12.50
N LYS A 17 17.45 3.84 -12.93
CA LYS A 17 18.16 4.76 -12.03
C LYS A 17 17.19 5.67 -11.27
N ALA A 18 16.18 6.21 -11.92
CA ALA A 18 15.19 7.08 -11.28
C ALA A 18 14.38 6.34 -10.20
N LEU A 19 14.03 5.07 -10.44
CA LEU A 19 13.32 4.22 -9.46
C LEU A 19 14.15 3.88 -8.21
N GLN A 20 15.47 4.05 -8.26
CA GLN A 20 16.37 3.84 -7.11
C GLN A 20 16.56 5.11 -6.28
N GLY A 21 15.91 6.23 -6.63
CA GLY A 21 15.96 7.46 -5.83
C GLY A 21 15.29 7.28 -4.45
N GLU A 22 15.52 8.21 -3.54
CA GLU A 22 14.88 8.19 -2.21
C GLU A 22 13.56 8.97 -2.19
N ASP A 23 13.43 9.98 -3.06
CA ASP A 23 12.27 10.88 -3.14
C ASP A 23 11.35 10.57 -4.33
N LEU A 24 11.01 9.29 -4.55
CA LEU A 24 10.03 8.91 -5.58
C LEU A 24 8.61 8.79 -5.00
N SER A 25 7.63 9.33 -5.70
CA SER A 25 6.23 9.00 -5.43
C SER A 25 5.78 7.78 -6.23
N LEU A 26 4.73 7.10 -5.76
CA LEU A 26 4.07 6.03 -6.54
C LEU A 26 3.54 6.54 -7.90
N LEU A 27 3.17 7.82 -7.97
CA LEU A 27 2.75 8.48 -9.20
C LEU A 27 3.92 8.57 -10.20
N ASP A 28 5.11 8.95 -9.74
CA ASP A 28 6.30 9.02 -10.58
C ASP A 28 6.66 7.65 -11.15
N ALA A 29 6.71 6.64 -10.28
CA ALA A 29 6.96 5.26 -10.69
C ALA A 29 5.96 4.78 -11.74
N ARG A 30 4.66 5.07 -11.56
CA ARG A 30 3.60 4.77 -12.52
C ARG A 30 3.86 5.44 -13.88
N VAL A 31 4.14 6.74 -13.89
CA VAL A 31 4.38 7.51 -15.13
C VAL A 31 5.56 6.92 -15.89
N TRP A 32 6.66 6.60 -15.20
CA TRP A 32 7.85 6.07 -15.82
C TRP A 32 7.67 4.65 -16.36
N LEU A 33 7.00 3.77 -15.60
CA LEU A 33 6.71 2.40 -16.05
C LEU A 33 5.76 2.40 -17.26
N ASN A 34 4.70 3.22 -17.26
CA ASN A 34 3.83 3.39 -18.43
C ASN A 34 4.59 3.94 -19.64
N GLY A 35 5.51 4.89 -19.42
CA GLY A 35 6.39 5.39 -20.47
C GLY A 35 7.27 4.29 -21.08
N LEU A 36 7.80 3.36 -20.25
CA LEU A 36 8.55 2.20 -20.74
C LEU A 36 7.68 1.24 -21.57
N ILE A 37 6.45 0.97 -21.13
CA ILE A 37 5.50 0.13 -21.89
C ILE A 37 5.19 0.77 -23.24
N PHE A 38 5.00 2.09 -23.29
CA PHE A 38 4.76 2.81 -24.54
C PHE A 38 5.93 2.69 -25.53
N ILE A 39 7.17 2.78 -25.04
CA ILE A 39 8.37 2.65 -25.88
C ILE A 39 8.62 1.18 -26.27
N LYS A 40 8.33 0.25 -25.36
CA LYS A 40 8.56 -1.19 -25.51
C LYS A 40 7.29 -1.96 -25.15
N PRO A 41 6.33 -2.08 -26.09
CA PRO A 41 5.04 -2.72 -25.81
C PRO A 41 5.15 -4.15 -25.28
N HIS A 42 6.24 -4.87 -25.60
CA HIS A 42 6.49 -6.22 -25.08
C HIS A 42 6.64 -6.28 -23.56
N TYR A 43 6.96 -5.17 -22.89
CA TYR A 43 7.00 -5.11 -21.42
C TYR A 43 5.61 -5.28 -20.80
N SER A 44 4.52 -5.09 -21.56
CA SER A 44 3.17 -5.39 -21.09
C SER A 44 3.01 -6.86 -20.66
N ARG A 45 3.84 -7.78 -21.19
CA ARG A 45 3.81 -9.21 -20.84
C ARG A 45 4.20 -9.48 -19.38
N PHE A 46 4.91 -8.58 -18.73
CA PHE A 46 5.25 -8.68 -17.31
C PHE A 46 4.12 -8.22 -16.39
N PHE A 47 3.06 -7.65 -16.95
CA PHE A 47 1.82 -7.30 -16.25
C PHE A 47 0.75 -8.35 -16.53
N GLY A 48 -0.11 -8.62 -15.56
CA GLY A 48 -1.29 -9.46 -15.78
C GLY A 48 -2.25 -8.83 -16.79
N PRO A 49 -3.16 -9.61 -17.40
CA PRO A 49 -4.10 -9.13 -18.43
C PRO A 49 -5.03 -7.98 -18.01
N ARG A 50 -5.08 -7.66 -16.71
CA ARG A 50 -5.89 -6.60 -16.10
C ARG A 50 -5.07 -5.67 -15.19
N ASP A 51 -3.74 -5.79 -15.20
CA ASP A 51 -2.86 -5.04 -14.32
C ASP A 51 -2.46 -3.72 -14.97
N GLU A 52 -3.47 -2.91 -15.33
CA GLU A 52 -3.18 -1.51 -15.59
C GLU A 52 -2.58 -0.92 -14.31
N ILE A 53 -1.45 -0.21 -14.44
CA ILE A 53 -0.92 0.54 -13.31
C ILE A 53 -1.90 1.69 -13.09
N VAL A 54 -2.86 1.53 -12.17
CA VAL A 54 -3.89 2.54 -11.87
C VAL A 54 -3.39 3.46 -10.76
N HIS A 55 -3.62 4.77 -10.91
CA HIS A 55 -3.44 5.72 -9.81
C HIS A 55 -4.73 5.81 -9.03
N ILE A 56 -4.68 5.42 -7.76
CA ILE A 56 -5.80 5.56 -6.84
C ILE A 56 -5.30 6.47 -5.72
N PRO A 57 -5.59 7.79 -5.76
CA PRO A 57 -4.98 8.78 -4.87
C PRO A 57 -5.04 8.41 -3.38
N GLY A 58 -6.19 7.89 -2.92
CA GLY A 58 -6.37 7.46 -1.54
C GLY A 58 -5.62 6.17 -1.20
N PHE A 59 -5.42 5.27 -2.16
CA PHE A 59 -4.62 4.07 -1.94
C PHE A 59 -3.14 4.45 -1.82
N ASP A 60 -2.62 5.24 -2.77
CA ASP A 60 -1.22 5.63 -2.80
C ASP A 60 -0.81 6.43 -1.54
N ALA A 61 -1.61 7.43 -1.18
CA ALA A 61 -1.38 8.22 0.02
C ALA A 61 -1.53 7.40 1.31
N GLY A 62 -2.46 6.43 1.31
CA GLY A 62 -2.64 5.47 2.40
C GLY A 62 -1.42 4.57 2.58
N CYS A 63 -0.89 3.99 1.50
CA CYS A 63 0.31 3.15 1.51
C CYS A 63 1.51 3.90 2.09
N VAL A 64 1.76 5.15 1.64
CA VAL A 64 2.84 5.98 2.20
C VAL A 64 2.67 6.21 3.70
N ARG A 65 1.45 6.49 4.17
CA ARG A 65 1.18 6.64 5.61
C ARG A 65 1.47 5.36 6.38
N VAL A 66 1.05 4.21 5.87
CA VAL A 66 1.30 2.92 6.51
C VAL A 66 2.80 2.62 6.58
N LEU A 67 3.51 2.74 5.45
CA LEU A 67 4.94 2.42 5.35
C LEU A 67 5.82 3.37 6.17
N THR A 68 5.37 4.62 6.38
CA THR A 68 6.06 5.59 7.25
C THR A 68 5.68 5.48 8.73
N GLY A 69 4.90 4.46 9.13
CA GLY A 69 4.49 4.24 10.52
C GLY A 69 3.37 5.18 11.00
N ASN A 70 2.68 5.89 10.10
CA ASN A 70 1.63 6.86 10.40
C ASN A 70 0.21 6.30 10.16
N ALA A 71 0.02 4.99 10.31
CA ALA A 71 -1.27 4.31 10.05
C ALA A 71 -2.44 4.86 10.89
N SER A 72 -2.16 5.38 12.09
CA SER A 72 -3.17 6.02 12.95
C SER A 72 -3.83 7.25 12.31
N ARG A 73 -3.16 7.89 11.33
CA ARG A 73 -3.62 9.11 10.64
C ARG A 73 -4.38 8.83 9.33
N LEU A 74 -4.66 7.56 9.00
CA LEU A 74 -5.40 7.21 7.80
C LEU A 74 -6.82 7.80 7.83
N THR A 75 -7.22 8.43 6.72
CA THR A 75 -8.61 8.92 6.56
C THR A 75 -9.58 7.76 6.39
N ARG A 76 -10.89 8.02 6.53
CA ARG A 76 -11.92 7.00 6.29
C ARG A 76 -11.84 6.40 4.88
N ALA A 77 -11.57 7.22 3.87
CA ALA A 77 -11.43 6.79 2.48
C ALA A 77 -10.21 5.87 2.30
N GLU A 78 -9.08 6.23 2.92
CA GLU A 78 -7.84 5.43 2.86
C GLU A 78 -8.01 4.09 3.56
N LYS A 79 -8.65 4.06 4.73
CA LYS A 79 -8.98 2.81 5.42
C LYS A 79 -9.86 1.90 4.58
N ALA A 80 -10.82 2.46 3.83
CA ALA A 80 -11.71 1.69 2.97
C ALA A 80 -10.97 1.02 1.80
N VAL A 81 -10.01 1.71 1.17
CA VAL A 81 -9.23 1.13 0.06
C VAL A 81 -8.12 0.20 0.53
N LEU A 82 -7.61 0.39 1.76
CA LEU A 82 -6.59 -0.47 2.35
C LEU A 82 -7.17 -1.67 3.12
N SER A 83 -8.49 -1.76 3.29
CA SER A 83 -9.10 -2.85 4.04
C SER A 83 -8.74 -4.25 3.55
N PRO A 84 -8.54 -4.51 2.24
CA PRO A 84 -8.09 -5.84 1.78
C PRO A 84 -6.68 -6.22 2.24
N PHE A 85 -5.88 -5.24 2.69
CA PHE A 85 -4.47 -5.40 3.08
C PHE A 85 -4.27 -5.39 4.60
N THR A 86 -5.34 -5.33 5.39
CA THR A 86 -5.24 -5.45 6.84
C THR A 86 -4.87 -6.89 7.21
N ALA A 87 -3.93 -7.05 8.13
CA ALA A 87 -3.62 -8.36 8.67
C ALA A 87 -4.89 -8.96 9.27
N ALA A 88 -5.15 -10.25 8.98
CA ALA A 88 -6.19 -10.97 9.70
C ALA A 88 -5.85 -10.88 11.19
N SER A 89 -6.68 -10.16 11.97
CA SER A 89 -6.52 -10.21 13.41
C SER A 89 -6.67 -11.67 13.81
N PRO A 90 -5.83 -12.22 14.71
CA PRO A 90 -6.23 -13.46 15.37
C PRO A 90 -7.64 -13.21 15.88
N THR A 91 -8.57 -14.05 15.42
CA THR A 91 -9.99 -13.98 15.75
C THR A 91 -10.05 -13.84 17.26
N ALA A 92 -10.24 -12.61 17.75
CA ALA A 92 -10.84 -12.44 19.04
C ALA A 92 -12.27 -12.85 18.74
N GLU A 93 -12.56 -14.13 18.94
CA GLU A 93 -13.91 -14.62 19.11
C GLU A 93 -14.58 -13.56 19.98
N SER A 94 -15.46 -12.79 19.36
CA SER A 94 -16.45 -12.05 20.11
C SER A 94 -17.34 -13.13 20.71
N GLU A 95 -16.92 -13.67 21.85
CA GLU A 95 -17.86 -14.18 22.83
C GLU A 95 -18.68 -12.97 23.27
N ASP A 96 -19.69 -12.68 22.45
CA ASP A 96 -20.85 -11.91 22.83
C ASP A 96 -21.58 -12.76 23.86
N GLY A 97 -21.28 -12.50 25.14
CA GLY A 97 -21.96 -13.15 26.24
C GLY A 97 -21.09 -13.45 27.46
N GLU A 98 -20.36 -12.47 28.00
CA GLU A 98 -19.95 -12.57 29.41
C GLU A 98 -20.37 -11.31 30.19
N GLU A 99 -21.34 -11.56 31.07
CA GLU A 99 -21.78 -10.77 32.22
C GLU A 99 -20.65 -9.89 32.80
N GLU A 100 -20.94 -8.61 33.07
CA GLU A 100 -19.99 -7.65 33.66
C GLU A 100 -19.36 -8.18 34.96
N LYS A 101 -18.27 -8.94 34.84
CA LYS A 101 -17.43 -9.36 35.96
C LYS A 101 -16.06 -8.74 35.80
N GLY A 102 -15.92 -7.55 36.36
CA GLY A 102 -14.64 -6.85 36.48
C GLY A 102 -14.82 -5.53 37.21
N SER A 103 -13.80 -5.15 37.97
CA SER A 103 -13.74 -3.83 38.63
C SER A 103 -13.84 -2.70 37.60
N PHE A 104 -14.42 -1.55 37.97
CA PHE A 104 -14.46 -0.36 37.11
C PHE A 104 -13.07 0.03 36.58
N VAL A 105 -12.01 -0.22 37.36
CA VAL A 105 -10.62 0.00 36.94
C VAL A 105 -10.22 -0.96 35.81
N GLU A 106 -10.60 -2.23 35.90
CA GLU A 106 -10.33 -3.23 34.86
C GLU A 106 -11.10 -2.91 33.59
N GLN A 107 -12.34 -2.41 33.70
CA GLN A 107 -13.10 -1.90 32.57
C GLN A 107 -12.40 -0.70 31.91
N LEU A 108 -11.90 0.26 32.70
CA LEU A 108 -11.17 1.43 32.19
C LEU A 108 -9.85 1.02 31.52
N GLN A 109 -9.13 0.07 32.12
CA GLN A 109 -7.90 -0.48 31.56
C GLN A 109 -8.17 -1.28 30.28
N LYS A 110 -9.25 -2.06 30.22
CA LYS A 110 -9.70 -2.77 29.01
C LYS A 110 -10.05 -1.77 27.90
N ARG A 111 -10.82 -0.72 28.21
CA ARG A 111 -11.11 0.39 27.26
C ARG A 111 -9.84 1.07 26.77
N ARG A 112 -8.86 1.33 27.66
CA ARG A 112 -7.55 1.87 27.26
C ARG A 112 -6.79 0.95 26.31
N ARG A 113 -6.74 -0.36 26.60
CA ARG A 113 -6.07 -1.35 25.74
C ARG A 113 -6.74 -1.47 24.36
N LEU A 114 -8.08 -1.42 24.32
CA LEU A 114 -8.84 -1.47 23.07
C LEU A 114 -8.69 -0.19 22.25
N ALA A 115 -8.64 0.98 22.89
CA ALA A 115 -8.40 2.26 22.22
C ALA A 115 -6.98 2.36 21.61
N VAL A 116 -6.03 1.60 22.15
CA VAL A 116 -4.63 1.54 21.67
C VAL A 116 -4.43 0.46 20.60
N LYS A 117 -5.48 -0.31 20.23
CA LYS A 117 -5.35 -1.37 19.23
C LYS A 117 -5.10 -0.76 17.83
N GLU A 118 -3.83 -0.64 17.46
CA GLU A 118 -3.43 -0.25 16.11
C GLU A 118 -3.80 -1.36 15.12
N THR A 119 -4.40 -0.96 14.00
CA THR A 119 -4.64 -1.86 12.88
C THR A 119 -3.29 -2.20 12.25
N LYS A 120 -2.90 -3.46 12.30
CA LYS A 120 -1.70 -3.95 11.64
C LYS A 120 -2.00 -4.18 10.17
N TYR A 121 -1.14 -3.64 9.30
CA TYR A 121 -1.19 -3.88 7.86
C TYR A 121 -0.07 -4.85 7.49
N ASP A 122 -0.39 -5.85 6.68
CA ASP A 122 0.61 -6.79 6.18
C ASP A 122 1.34 -6.12 5.02
N CYS A 123 2.50 -5.53 5.34
CA CYS A 123 3.43 -5.01 4.36
C CYS A 123 4.50 -6.08 4.15
N TYR A 124 4.57 -6.71 2.98
CA TYR A 124 5.70 -7.57 2.64
C TYR A 124 6.95 -6.68 2.57
N THR A 125 7.84 -6.80 3.56
CA THR A 125 9.18 -6.21 3.57
C THR A 125 10.16 -7.09 2.83
#